data_AF-A0A117S4R8-F1
#
_entry.id   AF-A0A117S4R8-F1
#
_cell.length_a   1.000
_cell.length_b   1.000
_cell.length_c   1.000
_cell.angle_alpha   90.00
_cell.angle_beta   90.00
_cell.angle_gamma   90.00
#
_symmetry.space_group_name_H-M   'P 1'
#
loop_
_entity.id
_entity.type
_entity.pdbx_description
1 polymer ?
#
loop_
_entity_poly.entity_id
_entity_poly.type
_entity_poly.pdbx_seq_one_letter_code
_entity_poly.pdbx_strand_id
1 'polypeptide(L)' 'MILLYAEGNKMAVATLQTWVEYRNASEFKSKVLKPLHKKALIHFDESGGTVQILPTGQAFVEKSGLLATT' A
#
# COMPACT_ATOMS: atom_id res chain seq x y z
N MET A 1 1.72 -2.00 3.98
CA MET A 1 2.35 -2.81 2.91
C MET A 1 1.92 -4.27 2.94
N ILE A 2 1.93 -4.95 4.09
CA ILE A 2 1.48 -6.35 4.22
C ILE A 2 0.08 -6.57 3.63
N LEU A 3 -0.87 -5.68 3.91
CA LEU A 3 -2.24 -5.79 3.37
C LEU A 3 -2.30 -5.80 1.84
N LEU A 4 -1.50 -4.96 1.18
CA LEU A 4 -1.43 -4.92 -0.28
C LEU A 4 -0.68 -6.14 -0.86
N TYR A 5 0.31 -6.65 -0.11
CA TYR A 5 1.03 -7.87 -0.48
C TYR A 5 0.11 -9.10 -0.42
N ALA A 6 -0.71 -9.21 0.63
CA ALA A 6 -1.63 -10.33 0.83
C ALA A 6 -2.76 -10.36 -0.20
N GLU A 7 -3.29 -9.20 -0.61
CA GLU A 7 -4.36 -9.14 -1.62
C GLU A 7 -3.84 -9.44 -3.05
N GLY A 8 -2.61 -9.03 -3.35
CA GLY A 8 -1.96 -9.21 -4.67
C GLY A 8 -2.54 -8.35 -5.81
N ASN A 9 -3.73 -7.78 -5.64
CA ASN A 9 -4.47 -7.06 -6.67
C ASN A 9 -4.63 -5.56 -6.40
N LYS A 10 -5.08 -4.83 -7.42
CA LYS A 10 -5.48 -3.42 -7.32
C LYS A 10 -6.70 -3.28 -6.40
N MET A 11 -6.66 -2.34 -5.47
CA MET A 11 -7.74 -2.11 -4.50
C MET A 11 -8.09 -0.64 -4.31
N ALA A 12 -9.28 -0.37 -3.75
CA ALA A 12 -9.70 0.98 -3.41
C ALA A 12 -8.94 1.52 -2.19
N VAL A 13 -8.51 2.78 -2.26
CA VAL A 13 -7.83 3.45 -1.14
C VAL A 13 -8.72 3.56 0.09
N ALA A 14 -10.03 3.76 -0.10
CA ALA A 14 -10.99 3.82 1.00
C ALA A 14 -11.03 2.51 1.80
N THR A 15 -11.07 1.37 1.11
CA THR A 15 -11.04 0.04 1.76
C THR A 15 -9.76 -0.14 2.57
N LEU A 16 -8.61 0.18 1.97
CA LEU A 16 -7.32 0.08 2.66
C LEU A 16 -7.26 1.00 3.88
N GLN A 17 -7.79 2.22 3.78
CA GLN A 17 -7.85 3.18 4.88
C GLN A 17 -8.69 2.65 6.05
N THR A 18 -9.85 2.05 5.76
CA THR A 18 -10.73 1.45 6.77
C THR A 18 -10.02 0.31 7.50
N TRP A 19 -9.30 -0.56 6.79
CA TRP A 19 -8.59 -1.69 7.40
C TRP A 19 -7.50 -1.28 8.39
N VAL A 20 -6.85 -0.15 8.16
CA VAL A 20 -5.82 0.39 9.07
C VAL A 20 -6.36 1.43 10.04
N GLU A 21 -7.69 1.61 10.08
CA GLU A 21 -8.40 2.58 10.93
C GLU A 21 -7.83 4.01 10.86
N TYR A 22 -7.30 4.41 9.69
CA TYR A 22 -6.66 5.71 9.55
C TYR A 22 -7.72 6.82 9.44
N ARG A 23 -7.84 7.64 10.49
CA ARG A 23 -8.92 8.63 10.62
C ARG A 23 -9.01 9.64 9.47
N ASN A 24 -7.89 10.15 8.98
CA ASN A 24 -7.88 11.23 7.99
C ASN A 24 -7.45 10.74 6.61
N ALA A 25 -8.37 10.77 5.64
CA ALA A 25 -8.12 10.31 4.27
C ALA A 25 -7.05 11.13 3.54
N SER A 26 -7.05 12.44 3.71
CA SER A 26 -6.08 13.34 3.07
C SER A 26 -4.66 13.12 3.63
N GLU A 27 -4.55 12.93 4.94
CA GLU A 27 -3.28 12.57 5.57
C GLU A 27 -2.83 11.17 5.18
N PHE A 28 -3.75 10.19 5.10
CA PHE A 28 -3.42 8.84 4.65
C PHE A 28 -2.80 8.87 3.23
N LYS A 29 -3.43 9.60 2.31
CA LYS A 29 -2.90 9.78 0.95
C LYS A 29 -1.55 10.48 0.95
N SER A 30 -1.41 11.61 1.64
CA SER A 30 -0.21 12.47 1.58
C SER A 30 0.98 11.94 2.38
N LYS A 31 0.76 11.32 3.54
CA LYS A 31 1.80 10.84 4.44
C LYS A 31 2.15 9.36 4.24
N VAL A 32 1.25 8.56 3.67
CA VAL A 32 1.47 7.12 3.47
C VAL A 32 1.56 6.76 1.99
N LEU A 33 0.49 7.00 1.21
CA LEU A 33 0.44 6.51 -0.16
C LEU A 33 1.40 7.25 -1.10
N LYS A 34 1.42 8.59 -1.07
CA LYS A 34 2.30 9.40 -1.93
C LYS A 34 3.79 9.09 -1.71
N PRO A 35 4.30 8.97 -0.47
CA PRO A 35 5.69 8.56 -0.25
C PRO A 35 6.02 7.16 -0.76
N LEU A 36 5.13 6.18 -0.55
CA LEU A 36 5.33 4.82 -1.06
C LEU A 36 5.29 4.77 -2.59
N HIS A 37 4.43 5.57 -3.21
CA HIS A 37 4.34 5.71 -4.65
C HIS A 37 5.60 6.36 -5.24
N LYS A 38 6.11 7.43 -4.62
CA LYS A 38 7.37 8.09 -5.01
C LYS A 38 8.57 7.14 -4.93
N LYS A 39 8.57 6.20 -3.98
CA LYS A 39 9.58 5.15 -3.85
C LYS A 39 9.38 3.97 -4.81
N ALA A 40 8.39 4.06 -5.71
CA ALA A 40 7.98 3.00 -6.61
C ALA A 40 7.67 1.67 -5.90
N LEU A 41 7.20 1.69 -4.64
CA LEU A 41 6.78 0.46 -3.93
C LEU A 41 5.32 0.10 -4.23
N ILE A 42 4.51 1.11 -4.55
CA ILE A 42 3.11 0.97 -4.94
C ILE A 42 2.80 1.85 -6.16
N HIS A 43 1.79 1.49 -6.92
CA HIS A 43 1.12 2.40 -7.84
C HIS A 43 -0.09 3.00 -7.14
N PHE A 44 -0.10 4.32 -6.92
CA PHE A 44 -1.25 5.04 -6.37
C PHE A 44 -1.84 5.92 -7.47
N ASP A 45 -3.01 5.53 -7.94
CA ASP A 45 -3.82 6.31 -8.89
C ASP A 45 -4.74 7.24 -8.09
N GLU A 46 -4.33 8.51 -7.99
CA GLU A 46 -5.06 9.53 -7.24
C GLU A 46 -6.40 9.88 -7.89
N SER A 47 -6.49 9.77 -9.22
CA SER A 47 -7.70 10.06 -9.99
C SER A 47 -8.76 8.99 -9.83
N GLY A 48 -8.36 7.71 -9.94
CA GLY A 48 -9.24 6.55 -9.76
C GLY A 48 -9.40 6.14 -8.30
N GLY A 49 -8.64 6.72 -7.37
CA GLY A 49 -8.72 6.40 -5.94
C GLY A 49 -8.29 4.96 -5.61
N THR A 50 -7.33 4.42 -6.36
CA THR A 50 -6.91 3.02 -6.25
C THR A 50 -5.42 2.88 -5.98
N VAL A 51 -5.04 1.76 -5.37
CA VAL A 51 -3.67 1.42 -5.03
C VAL A 51 -3.38 -0.03 -5.36
N GLN A 52 -2.17 -0.30 -5.85
CA GLN A 52 -1.68 -1.63 -6.14
C GLN A 52 -0.22 -1.76 -5.71
N ILE A 53 0.18 -2.91 -5.16
CA ILE A 53 1.59 -3.19 -4.89
C ILE A 53 2.35 -3.42 -6.19
N LEU A 54 3.55 -2.84 -6.31
CA LEU A 54 4.45 -3.08 -7.43
C LEU A 54 5.41 -4.25 -7.11
N PRO A 55 6.05 -4.88 -8.12
CA PRO A 55 7.03 -5.94 -7.88
C PRO A 55 8.15 -5.53 -6.91
N THR A 56 8.60 -4.28 -7.00
CA THR A 56 9.54 -3.64 -6.06
C THR A 56 9.01 -3.55 -4.63
N GLY A 57 7.71 -3.29 -4.46
CA GLY A 57 7.03 -3.33 -3.16
C GLY A 57 6.90 -4.74 -2.60
N GLN A 58 6.64 -5.73 -3.45
CA GLN A 58 6.60 -7.14 -3.05
C GLN A 58 7.97 -7.59 -2.54
N ALA A 59 9.02 -7.37 -3.32
CA ALA A 59 10.40 -7.67 -2.93
C ALA A 59 10.81 -6.92 -1.65
N PHE A 60 10.33 -5.70 -1.45
CA PHE A 60 10.55 -4.96 -0.19
C PHE A 60 9.92 -5.67 1.01
N VAL A 61 8.68 -6.14 0.89
CA VAL A 61 7.99 -6.88 1.96
C VAL A 61 8.72 -8.21 2.25
N GLU A 62 9.07 -8.96 1.23
CA GLU A 62 9.76 -10.25 1.37
C GLU A 62 11.11 -10.12 2.07
N LYS A 63 11.86 -9.04 1.78
CA LYS A 63 13.17 -8.77 2.39
C LYS A 63 13.09 -8.06 3.74
N SER A 64 11.91 -7.60 4.15
CA SER A 64 11.75 -6.81 5.39
C SER A 64 11.71 -7.65 6.67
N GLY A 65 11.68 -8.99 6.56
CA GLY A 65 11.49 -9.89 7.71
C GLY A 65 10.08 -9.85 8.32
N LEU A 66 9.13 -9.18 7.65
CA LEU A 66 7.72 -9.10 8.07
C LEU A 66 6.92 -10.39 7.81
N LEU A 67 7.47 -11.29 7.00
CA LEU A 67 6.87 -12.60 6.72
C LEU A 67 7.44 -13.61 7.72
N ALA A 68 6.58 -14.36 8.41
CA ALA A 68 7.02 -15.47 9.25
C ALA A 68 7.64 -16.55 8.34
N THR A 69 8.95 -16.71 8.43
CA THR A 69 9.64 -17.87 7.86
C THR A 69 9.32 -19.06 8.74
N THR A 70 8.52 -19.99 8.21
CA THR A 70 8.30 -21.31 8.83
C THR A 70 9.55 -22.16 8.70
#